data_AF-A0A356BU09-F1
#
_entry.id   AF-A0A356BU09-F1
#
_cell.length_a   1.000
_cell.length_b   1.000
_cell.length_c   1.000
_cell.angle_alpha   90.00
_cell.angle_beta   90.00
_cell.angle_gamma   90.00
#
_symmetry.space_group_name_H-M   'P 1'
#
loop_
_entity.id
_entity.type
_entity.pdbx_description
1 polymer ?
#
loop_
_entity_poly.entity_id
_entity_poly.type
_entity_poly.pdbx_seq_one_letter_code
_entity_poly.pdbx_strand_id
1 'polypeptide(L)'
;AALSQFLMSGALIVCNNLAKQYGENAVAGMGVAAKLMYIGTFIFMGFAAGCQPLVGYNYGARNFTRVKAIIKNGIFITASIGIALTILFAISASGLISIFTPLPEIISEGTTVLTIYMWSFIVLGPQMLTSTTIQAFG
;
A
#
# COMPACT_ATOMS: atom_id res chain seq x y z
N ALA A 1 1.22 -2.64 -18.20
CA ALA A 1 2.45 -2.50 -17.41
C ALA A 1 3.22 -1.21 -17.72
N ALA A 2 3.68 -0.96 -18.95
CA ALA A 2 4.44 0.26 -19.26
C ALA A 2 3.64 1.56 -19.07
N LEU A 3 2.36 1.60 -19.50
CA LEU A 3 1.50 2.77 -19.34
C LEU A 3 1.20 3.09 -17.87
N SER A 4 0.91 2.08 -17.05
CA SER A 4 0.68 2.25 -15.61
C SER A 4 1.93 2.72 -14.87
N GLN A 5 3.12 2.22 -15.26
CA GLN A 5 4.40 2.65 -14.69
C GLN A 5 4.69 4.12 -15.05
N PHE A 6 4.44 4.51 -16.30
CA PHE A 6 4.57 5.89 -16.76
C PHE A 6 3.66 6.85 -16.00
N LEU A 7 2.40 6.47 -15.80
CA LEU A 7 1.42 7.26 -15.04
C LEU A 7 1.84 7.39 -13.56
N MET A 8 2.34 6.31 -12.95
CA MET A 8 2.83 6.35 -11.57
C MET A 8 4.05 7.26 -11.41
N SER A 9 5.03 7.17 -12.32
CA SER A 9 6.19 8.04 -12.32
C SER A 9 5.80 9.50 -12.55
N GLY A 10 4.86 9.77 -13.47
CA GLY A 10 4.32 11.11 -13.70
C GLY A 10 3.64 11.69 -12.46
N ALA A 11 2.79 10.90 -11.79
CA ALA A 11 2.12 11.31 -10.55
C ALA A 11 3.12 11.63 -9.41
N LEU A 12 4.17 10.83 -9.27
CA LEU A 12 5.25 11.06 -8.31
C LEU A 12 6.01 12.37 -8.56
N ILE A 13 6.27 12.70 -9.83
CA ILE A 13 6.94 13.95 -10.22
C ILE A 13 6.04 15.16 -9.91
N VAL A 14 4.75 15.09 -10.27
CA VAL A 14 3.79 16.17 -10.01
C VAL A 14 3.58 16.37 -8.51
N CYS A 15 3.44 15.30 -7.72
CA CYS A 15 3.36 15.38 -6.26
C CYS A 15 4.62 16.01 -5.66
N ASN A 16 5.83 15.61 -6.10
CA ASN A 16 7.07 16.23 -5.63
C ASN A 16 7.14 17.73 -5.94
N ASN A 17 6.68 18.12 -7.13
CA ASN A 17 6.73 19.52 -7.57
C ASN A 17 5.67 20.39 -6.87
N LEU A 18 4.51 19.83 -6.53
CA LEU A 18 3.48 20.50 -5.71
C LEU A 18 3.91 20.60 -4.25
N ALA A 19 4.58 19.58 -3.72
CA ALA A 19 5.08 19.57 -2.35
C ALA A 19 6.13 20.66 -2.11
N LYS A 20 6.90 21.07 -3.13
CA LYS A 20 7.85 22.21 -3.04
C LYS A 20 7.21 23.52 -2.56
N GLN A 21 5.89 23.74 -2.77
CA GLN A 21 5.22 24.96 -2.32
C GLN A 21 4.90 24.98 -0.81
N TYR A 22 5.00 23.85 -0.12
CA TYR A 22 4.64 23.70 1.30
C TYR A 22 5.87 23.74 2.25
N GLY A 23 7.06 24.08 1.75
CA GLY A 23 8.32 24.17 2.50
C GLY A 23 9.09 22.84 2.57
N GLU A 24 10.42 22.90 2.53
CA GLU A 24 11.31 21.72 2.50
C GLU A 24 11.01 20.72 3.62
N ASN A 25 10.59 21.20 4.78
CA ASN A 25 10.23 20.40 5.96
C ASN A 25 9.00 19.50 5.72
N ALA A 26 7.96 20.01 5.06
CA ALA A 26 6.74 19.24 4.75
C ALA A 26 7.01 18.17 3.67
N VAL A 27 7.85 18.49 2.68
CA VAL A 27 8.28 17.52 1.65
C VAL A 27 9.11 16.40 2.28
N ALA A 28 10.03 16.74 3.20
CA ALA A 28 10.82 15.76 3.92
C ALA A 28 9.95 14.81 4.76
N GLY A 29 8.94 15.35 5.47
CA GLY A 29 7.98 14.56 6.24
C GLY A 29 7.13 13.62 5.37
N MET A 30 6.63 14.11 4.24
CA MET A 30 5.94 13.29 3.24
C MET A 30 6.82 12.18 2.68
N GLY A 31 8.11 12.45 2.43
CA GLY A 31 9.06 11.46 1.94
C GLY A 31 9.26 10.30 2.93
N VAL A 32 9.36 10.60 4.22
CA VAL A 32 9.44 9.57 5.29
C VAL A 32 8.14 8.77 5.38
N ALA A 33 6.99 9.45 5.40
CA ALA A 33 5.69 8.79 5.45
C ALA A 33 5.46 7.88 4.22
N ALA A 34 5.88 8.30 3.03
CA ALA A 34 5.81 7.49 1.81
C ALA A 34 6.69 6.23 1.89
N LYS A 35 7.91 6.32 2.47
CA LYS A 35 8.76 5.15 2.70
C LYS A 35 8.08 4.12 3.61
N LEU A 36 7.45 4.59 4.68
CA LEU A 36 6.67 3.74 5.59
C LEU A 36 5.47 3.12 4.87
N MET A 37 4.81 3.87 3.98
CA MET A 37 3.72 3.35 3.15
C MET A 37 4.17 2.20 2.23
N TYR A 38 5.38 2.29 1.66
CA TYR A 38 5.93 1.22 0.81
C TYR A 38 6.17 -0.08 1.59
N ILE A 39 6.57 -0.02 2.87
CA ILE A 39 6.74 -1.22 3.70
C ILE A 39 5.43 -1.99 3.81
N GLY A 40 4.33 -1.31 4.12
CA GLY A 40 3.01 -1.94 4.16
C GLY A 40 2.58 -2.47 2.78
N THR A 41 2.87 -1.71 1.72
CA THR A 41 2.57 -2.11 0.33
C THR A 41 3.29 -3.41 -0.05
N PHE A 42 4.55 -3.60 0.37
CA PHE A 42 5.29 -4.84 0.08
C PHE A 42 4.68 -6.08 0.75
N ILE A 43 4.11 -5.93 1.95
CA ILE A 43 3.42 -7.04 2.62
C ILE A 43 2.20 -7.48 1.79
N PHE A 44 1.40 -6.52 1.31
CA PHE A 44 0.28 -6.82 0.42
C PHE A 44 0.74 -7.41 -0.91
N MET A 45 1.83 -6.90 -1.47
CA MET A 45 2.41 -7.43 -2.71
C MET A 45 2.84 -8.89 -2.55
N GLY A 46 3.46 -9.25 -1.42
CA GLY A 46 3.82 -10.64 -1.11
C GLY A 46 2.60 -11.55 -1.01
N PHE A 47 1.53 -11.10 -0.35
CA PHE A 47 0.28 -11.86 -0.26
C PHE A 47 -0.38 -12.03 -1.64
N ALA A 48 -0.43 -10.96 -2.42
CA ALA A 48 -1.01 -10.98 -3.76
C ALA A 48 -0.23 -11.91 -4.69
N ALA A 49 1.11 -11.87 -4.66
CA ALA A 49 1.98 -12.77 -5.41
C ALA A 49 1.77 -14.25 -5.04
N GLY A 50 1.50 -14.57 -3.77
CA GLY A 50 1.15 -15.92 -3.33
C GLY A 50 -0.24 -16.39 -3.79
N CYS A 51 -1.21 -15.47 -3.88
CA CYS A 51 -2.55 -15.78 -4.38
C CYS A 51 -2.60 -15.96 -5.90
N GLN A 52 -1.73 -15.28 -6.65
CA GLN A 52 -1.67 -15.32 -8.11
C GLN A 52 -1.61 -16.74 -8.71
N PRO A 53 -0.66 -17.63 -8.33
CA PRO A 53 -0.58 -18.98 -8.88
C PRO A 53 -1.75 -19.87 -8.43
N LEU A 54 -2.29 -19.65 -7.22
CA LEU A 54 -3.46 -20.39 -6.72
C LEU A 54 -4.70 -20.11 -7.58
N VAL A 55 -4.93 -18.84 -7.91
CA VAL A 55 -6.01 -18.41 -8.81
C VAL A 55 -5.77 -18.93 -10.22
N GLY A 56 -4.57 -18.75 -10.77
CA GLY A 56 -4.21 -19.17 -12.13
C GLY A 56 -4.35 -20.67 -12.35
N TYR A 57 -3.90 -21.50 -11.40
CA TYR A 57 -4.03 -22.95 -11.47
C TYR A 57 -5.49 -23.41 -11.46
N ASN A 58 -6.31 -22.90 -10.53
CA ASN A 58 -7.72 -23.30 -10.43
C ASN A 58 -8.55 -22.77 -11.60
N TYR A 59 -8.19 -21.61 -12.15
CA TYR A 59 -8.81 -21.06 -13.36
C TYR A 59 -8.47 -21.93 -14.59
N GLY A 60 -7.20 -22.32 -14.77
CA GLY A 60 -6.78 -23.24 -15.83
C GLY A 60 -7.44 -24.62 -15.73
N ALA A 61 -7.69 -25.11 -14.51
CA ALA A 61 -8.42 -26.34 -14.24
C ALA A 61 -9.96 -26.21 -14.39
N ARG A 62 -10.48 -25.05 -14.83
CA ARG A 62 -11.92 -24.74 -14.93
C ARG A 62 -12.69 -24.86 -13.61
N ASN A 63 -12.02 -24.81 -12.46
CA ASN A 63 -12.62 -24.90 -11.14
C ASN A 63 -13.00 -23.50 -10.61
N PHE A 64 -14.00 -22.89 -11.22
CA PHE A 64 -14.45 -21.53 -10.89
C PHE A 64 -15.00 -21.41 -9.45
N THR A 65 -15.52 -22.50 -8.88
CA THR A 65 -15.99 -22.54 -7.49
C THR A 65 -14.85 -22.26 -6.52
N ARG A 66 -13.69 -22.91 -6.73
CA ARG A 66 -12.49 -22.66 -5.91
C ARG A 66 -11.93 -21.26 -6.13
N VAL A 67 -11.92 -20.77 -7.38
CA VAL A 67 -11.47 -19.39 -7.68
C VAL A 67 -12.26 -18.36 -6.89
N LYS A 68 -13.60 -18.46 -6.88
CA LYS A 68 -14.47 -17.53 -6.14
C LYS A 68 -14.24 -17.61 -4.63
N ALA A 69 -14.00 -18.82 -4.10
CA ALA A 69 -13.66 -19.01 -2.68
C ALA A 69 -12.30 -18.38 -2.33
N ILE A 70 -11.28 -18.55 -3.17
CA ILE A 70 -9.95 -17.95 -2.97
C ILE A 70 -10.03 -16.43 -2.96
N ILE A 71 -10.75 -15.82 -3.91
CA ILE A 71 -10.91 -14.36 -3.97
C ILE A 71 -11.64 -13.86 -2.73
N LYS A 72 -12.79 -14.46 -2.37
CA LYS A 72 -13.58 -14.02 -1.22
C LYS A 72 -12.79 -14.13 0.08
N ASN A 73 -12.12 -15.25 0.30
CA ASN A 73 -11.29 -15.47 1.50
C ASN A 73 -10.06 -14.55 1.49
N GLY A 74 -9.43 -14.36 0.33
CA GLY A 74 -8.29 -13.47 0.18
C GLY A 74 -8.65 -12.01 0.48
N ILE A 75 -9.83 -11.53 0.07
CA ILE A 75 -10.30 -10.18 0.41
C ILE A 75 -10.45 -10.03 1.93
N PHE A 76 -11.06 -11.02 2.60
CA PHE A 76 -11.19 -11.00 4.07
C PHE A 76 -9.83 -11.02 4.78
N ILE A 77 -8.90 -11.86 4.32
CA ILE A 77 -7.56 -11.97 4.90
C ILE A 77 -6.78 -10.66 4.69
N THR A 78 -6.76 -10.12 3.46
CA THR A 78 -6.06 -8.86 3.17
C THR A 78 -6.65 -7.68 3.90
N ALA A 79 -7.97 -7.59 4.04
CA ALA A 79 -8.62 -6.56 4.85
C ALA A 79 -8.22 -6.68 6.33
N SER A 80 -8.18 -7.91 6.86
CA SER A 80 -7.77 -8.17 8.26
C SER A 80 -6.30 -7.78 8.50
N ILE A 81 -5.42 -8.13 7.56
CA ILE A 81 -4.00 -7.73 7.59
C ILE A 81 -3.88 -6.21 7.51
N GLY A 82 -4.67 -5.54 6.66
CA GLY A 82 -4.66 -4.09 6.55
C GLY A 82 -5.10 -3.39 7.82
N ILE A 83 -6.13 -3.89 8.50
CA ILE A 83 -6.54 -3.37 9.81
C ILE A 83 -5.42 -3.58 10.85
N ALA A 84 -4.81 -4.76 10.90
CA ALA A 84 -3.71 -5.05 11.83
C ALA A 84 -2.50 -4.13 11.59
N LEU A 85 -2.11 -3.91 10.33
CA LEU A 85 -1.03 -2.99 9.95
C LEU A 85 -1.39 -1.54 10.29
N THR A 86 -2.62 -1.12 10.04
CA THR A 86 -3.12 0.22 10.40
C THR A 86 -2.96 0.46 11.90
N ILE A 87 -3.37 -0.48 12.75
CA ILE A 87 -3.24 -0.36 14.21
C ILE A 87 -1.76 -0.33 14.63
N LEU A 88 -0.93 -1.22 14.08
CA LEU A 88 0.48 -1.29 14.40
C LEU A 88 1.22 0.00 14.04
N PHE A 89 0.95 0.54 12.84
CA PHE A 89 1.54 1.78 12.38
C PHE A 89 0.96 2.99 13.11
N ALA A 90 -0.31 2.99 13.51
CA ALA A 90 -0.92 4.08 14.29
C ALA A 90 -0.24 4.23 15.66
N ILE A 91 -0.02 3.12 16.36
CA ILE A 91 0.66 3.12 17.67
C ILE A 91 2.12 3.51 17.51
N SER A 92 2.76 3.08 16.42
CA SER A 92 4.20 3.28 16.20
C SER A 92 4.52 4.53 15.36
N ALA A 93 3.52 5.32 14.96
CA ALA A 93 3.64 6.39 13.96
C ALA A 93 4.71 7.41 14.33
N SER A 94 4.60 7.95 15.54
CA SER A 94 5.50 8.98 16.05
C SER A 94 6.92 8.46 16.22
N GLY A 95 7.08 7.20 16.64
CA GLY A 95 8.39 6.56 16.82
C GLY A 95 9.05 6.18 15.48
N LEU A 96 8.26 5.72 14.52
CA LEU A 96 8.74 5.39 13.17
C LEU A 96 9.28 6.65 12.48
N ILE A 97 8.62 7.80 12.65
CA ILE A 97 9.04 9.05 12.02
C ILE A 97 10.24 9.67 12.74
N SER A 98 10.31 9.57 14.07
CA SER A 98 11.46 10.08 14.84
C SER A 98 12.77 9.36 14.52
N ILE A 99 12.72 8.13 13.98
CA ILE A 99 13.91 7.40 13.52
C ILE A 99 14.53 8.06 12.27
N PHE A 100 13.71 8.68 11.42
CA PHE A 100 14.19 9.27 10.17
C PHE A 100 14.56 10.75 10.29
N THR A 101 14.00 11.46 11.29
CA THR A 101 14.33 12.87 11.50
C THR A 101 14.20 13.28 12.98
N PRO A 102 15.15 14.05 13.51
CA PRO A 102 15.06 14.63 14.85
C PRO A 102 14.25 15.94 14.90
N LEU A 103 13.79 16.48 13.76
CA LEU A 103 13.11 17.78 13.69
C LEU A 103 11.64 17.68 14.13
N PRO A 104 11.21 18.38 15.21
CA PRO A 104 9.87 18.24 15.78
C PRO A 104 8.73 18.63 14.83
N GLU A 105 8.94 19.67 14.03
CA GLU A 105 7.96 20.13 13.02
C GLU A 105 7.71 19.04 11.96
N ILE A 106 8.77 18.35 11.53
CA ILE A 106 8.67 17.28 10.54
C ILE A 106 8.00 16.04 11.14
N ILE A 107 8.21 15.78 12.44
CA ILE A 107 7.55 14.68 13.15
C ILE A 107 6.03 14.92 13.22
N SER A 108 5.59 16.14 13.54
CA SER A 108 4.15 16.48 13.61
C SER A 108 3.46 16.36 12.25
N GLU A 109 4.05 16.97 11.21
CA GLU A 109 3.52 16.91 9.84
C GLU A 109 3.54 15.49 9.28
N GLY A 110 4.67 14.80 9.44
CA GLY A 110 4.81 13.41 9.00
C GLY A 110 3.80 12.48 9.68
N THR A 111 3.51 12.69 10.97
CA THR A 111 2.55 11.85 11.71
C THR A 111 1.14 12.03 11.17
N THR A 112 0.76 13.26 10.86
CA THR A 112 -0.53 13.58 10.24
C THR A 112 -0.66 12.90 8.87
N VAL A 113 0.35 13.04 8.01
CA VAL A 113 0.39 12.40 6.69
C VAL A 113 0.35 10.88 6.80
N LEU A 114 1.13 10.29 7.70
CA LEU A 114 1.16 8.85 7.90
C LEU A 114 -0.20 8.33 8.39
N THR A 115 -0.87 9.04 9.30
CA THR A 115 -2.20 8.68 9.80
C THR A 115 -3.24 8.68 8.67
N ILE A 116 -3.15 9.64 7.74
CA ILE A 116 -4.00 9.66 6.54
C ILE A 116 -3.71 8.44 5.66
N TYR A 117 -2.43 8.09 5.45
CA TYR A 117 -2.06 6.92 4.65
C TYR A 117 -2.50 5.59 5.27
N MET A 118 -2.64 5.50 6.59
CA MET A 118 -3.09 4.27 7.24
C MET A 118 -4.49 3.85 6.80
N TRP A 119 -5.41 4.81 6.58
CA TRP A 119 -6.74 4.52 6.05
C TRP A 119 -6.69 3.90 4.66
N SER A 120 -5.69 4.26 3.86
CA SER A 120 -5.48 3.68 2.53
C SER A 120 -5.06 2.21 2.59
N PHE A 121 -4.43 1.72 3.67
CA PHE A 121 -4.02 0.31 3.78
C PHE A 121 -5.20 -0.66 3.81
N ILE A 122 -6.34 -0.25 4.37
CA ILE A 122 -7.55 -1.07 4.42
C ILE A 122 -8.08 -1.34 3.00
N VAL A 123 -7.93 -0.36 2.10
CA VAL A 123 -8.40 -0.44 0.71
C VAL A 123 -7.35 -1.07 -0.21
N LEU A 124 -6.06 -0.79 0.04
CA LEU A 124 -4.93 -1.27 -0.78
C LEU A 124 -4.86 -2.80 -0.86
N GLY A 125 -5.09 -3.51 0.25
CA GLY A 125 -5.04 -4.97 0.28
C GLY A 125 -6.03 -5.64 -0.70
N PRO A 126 -7.34 -5.40 -0.56
CA PRO A 126 -8.36 -5.91 -1.49
C PRO A 126 -8.15 -5.44 -2.93
N GLN A 127 -7.70 -4.19 -3.13
CA GLN A 127 -7.44 -3.63 -4.45
C GLN A 127 -6.29 -4.37 -5.16
N MET A 128 -5.18 -4.61 -4.45
CA MET A 128 -4.04 -5.38 -4.97
C MET A 128 -4.45 -6.80 -5.32
N LEU A 129 -5.19 -7.48 -4.44
CA LEU A 129 -5.64 -8.85 -4.68
C LEU A 129 -6.54 -8.96 -5.92
N THR A 130 -7.46 -8.02 -6.10
CA THR A 130 -8.36 -7.99 -7.27
C THR A 130 -7.55 -7.78 -8.55
N SER A 131 -6.60 -6.83 -8.53
CA SER A 131 -5.70 -6.58 -9.65
C SER A 131 -4.88 -7.82 -10.03
N THR A 132 -4.33 -8.52 -9.04
CA THR A 132 -3.53 -9.73 -9.27
C THR A 132 -4.40 -10.91 -9.72
N THR A 133 -5.64 -10.99 -9.26
CA THR A 133 -6.60 -11.99 -9.75
C THR A 133 -6.90 -11.79 -11.23
N ILE A 134 -7.12 -10.54 -11.66
CA ILE A 134 -7.31 -10.20 -13.08
C ILE A 134 -6.07 -10.59 -13.89
N GLN A 135 -4.87 -10.24 -13.41
CA GLN A 135 -3.60 -10.63 -14.05
C GLN A 135 -3.41 -12.16 -14.12
N ALA A 136 -3.98 -12.92 -13.17
CA ALA A 136 -3.91 -14.38 -13.18
C ALA A 136 -4.84 -15.02 -14.24
N PHE A 137 -5.82 -14.28 -14.76
CA PHE A 137 -6.71 -14.76 -15.82
C PHE A 137 -6.15 -14.58 -17.24
N GLY A 138 -5.21 -13.65 -17.43
CA GLY A 138 -4.59 -13.33 -18.73
C GLY A 138 -4.52 -11.83 -18.98
#